data_AF-A0A963CED1-F1
#
_entry.id   AF-A0A963CED1-F1
#
_cell.length_a   1.000
_cell.length_b   1.000
_cell.length_c   1.000
_cell.angle_alpha   90.00
_cell.angle_beta   90.00
_cell.angle_gamma   90.00
#
_symmetry.space_group_name_H-M   'P 1'
#
loop_
_entity.id
_entity.type
_entity.pdbx_description
1 polymer ?
#
loop_
_entity_poly.entity_id
_entity_poly.type
_entity_poly.pdbx_seq_one_letter_code
_entity_poly.pdbx_strand_id
1 'polypeptide(L)'
;MRAFASLRRMPALVLLAVALGTGVSTRSHAEYADVVLNRTAEKEGMRPVVFPHWFHRIRFRCKVCHAELGFKMRAGSNLVTMGDIIDGKFCGACHNGEIAWAPENCDLCHSGKPGLPPGIFGGHETNGPGIW
;
A
#
# COMPACT_ATOMS: atom_id res chain seq x y z
N MET A 1 47.23 0.57 49.44
CA MET A 1 47.71 0.59 48.03
C MET A 1 46.68 -0.15 47.18
N ARG A 2 46.40 0.39 45.98
CA ARG A 2 45.13 0.31 45.25
C ARG A 2 44.88 -1.04 44.55
N ALA A 3 43.70 -1.61 44.76
CA ALA A 3 43.17 -2.72 43.96
C ALA A 3 42.70 -2.19 42.59
N PHE A 4 43.38 -2.57 41.52
CA PHE A 4 42.97 -2.26 40.16
C PHE A 4 42.10 -3.40 39.61
N ALA A 5 40.81 -3.13 39.50
CA ALA A 5 39.87 -3.98 38.77
C ALA A 5 40.26 -4.04 37.29
N SER A 6 40.48 -5.25 36.78
CA SER A 6 40.69 -5.51 35.36
C SER A 6 39.40 -5.24 34.59
N LEU A 7 39.27 -4.01 34.09
CA LEU A 7 38.22 -3.61 33.16
C LEU A 7 38.45 -4.35 31.83
N ARG A 8 37.74 -5.48 31.66
CA ARG A 8 37.75 -6.30 30.44
C ARG A 8 37.29 -5.41 29.29
N ARG A 9 38.25 -4.95 28.48
CA ARG A 9 38.04 -4.15 27.27
C ARG A 9 37.14 -4.95 26.34
N MET A 10 35.85 -4.68 26.33
CA MET A 10 34.96 -5.22 25.30
C MET A 10 35.43 -4.60 23.97
N PRO A 11 35.73 -5.41 22.94
CA PRO A 11 36.25 -4.89 21.69
C PRO A 11 35.17 -3.98 21.08
N ALA A 12 35.55 -2.74 20.75
CA ALA A 12 34.67 -1.72 20.18
C ALA A 12 33.86 -2.19 18.95
N LEU A 13 34.31 -3.27 18.28
CA LEU A 13 33.59 -3.98 17.22
C LEU A 13 32.22 -4.54 17.63
N VAL A 14 32.04 -4.97 18.89
CA VAL A 14 30.75 -5.55 19.34
C VAL A 14 29.69 -4.45 19.50
N LEU A 15 30.09 -3.23 19.89
CA LEU A 15 29.17 -2.09 20.01
C LEU A 15 28.72 -1.54 18.64
N LEU A 16 29.59 -1.60 17.62
CA LEU A 16 29.25 -1.13 16.26
C LEU A 16 28.27 -2.06 15.53
N ALA A 17 28.35 -3.37 15.78
CA ALA A 17 27.42 -4.35 15.20
C ALA A 17 25.99 -4.23 15.76
N VAL A 18 25.83 -3.83 17.02
CA VAL A 18 24.50 -3.60 17.63
C VAL A 18 23.80 -2.38 17.05
N ALA A 19 24.55 -1.33 16.67
CA ALA A 19 23.99 -0.12 16.08
C ALA A 19 23.45 -0.31 14.65
N LEU A 20 23.97 -1.29 13.88
CA LEU A 20 23.43 -1.66 12.57
C LEU A 20 22.30 -2.70 12.66
N GLY A 21 22.17 -3.42 13.78
CA GLY A 21 21.17 -4.48 13.97
C GLY A 21 19.77 -3.97 14.34
N THR A 22 19.64 -2.73 14.83
CA THR A 22 18.33 -2.08 15.02
C THR A 22 17.90 -1.43 13.72
N GLY A 23 17.57 -2.24 12.72
CA GLY A 23 16.83 -1.77 11.56
C GLY A 23 15.56 -1.10 12.07
N VAL A 24 15.48 0.22 11.93
CA VAL A 24 14.24 0.97 12.13
C VAL A 24 13.27 0.39 11.11
N SER A 25 12.44 -0.53 11.56
CA SER A 25 11.34 -1.07 10.77
C SER A 25 10.36 0.09 10.61
N THR A 26 10.49 0.85 9.53
CA THR A 26 9.48 1.84 9.15
C THR A 26 8.23 1.06 8.86
N ARG A 27 7.30 1.03 9.81
CA ARG A 27 5.99 0.43 9.61
C ARG A 27 5.38 1.13 8.41
N SER A 28 5.03 0.37 7.36
CA SER A 28 4.24 0.91 6.25
C SER A 28 2.88 1.30 6.82
N HIS A 29 2.61 2.61 6.89
CA HIS A 29 1.32 3.15 7.28
C HIS A 29 0.45 3.31 6.04
N ALA A 30 -0.84 3.01 6.15
CA ALA A 30 -1.81 3.38 5.13
C ALA A 30 -1.81 4.92 4.97
N GLU A 31 -1.77 5.38 3.73
CA GLU A 31 -1.80 6.81 3.37
C GLU A 31 -3.25 7.30 3.26
N TYR A 32 -3.45 8.63 3.18
CA TYR A 32 -4.76 9.24 3.05
C TYR A 32 -5.64 8.53 2.02
N ALA A 33 -6.77 8.03 2.49
CA ALA A 33 -7.81 7.40 1.70
C ALA A 33 -7.43 6.10 0.96
N ASP A 34 -6.41 5.34 1.36
CA ASP A 34 -6.16 4.02 0.77
C ASP A 34 -7.42 3.12 0.85
N VAL A 35 -7.80 2.48 -0.26
CA VAL A 35 -9.06 1.70 -0.33
C VAL A 35 -8.75 0.22 -0.40
N VAL A 36 -9.41 -0.57 0.44
CA VAL A 36 -9.39 -2.03 0.35
C VAL A 36 -10.65 -2.51 -0.34
N LEU A 37 -10.49 -3.32 -1.40
CA LEU A 37 -11.58 -4.04 -2.04
C LEU A 37 -11.50 -5.52 -1.70
N ASN A 38 -12.52 -6.01 -1.01
CA ASN A 38 -12.59 -7.42 -0.58
C ASN A 38 -14.03 -7.99 -0.60
N ARG A 39 -14.90 -7.50 -1.50
CA ARG A 39 -16.27 -8.02 -1.59
C ARG A 39 -16.32 -9.39 -2.28
N THR A 40 -15.45 -9.60 -3.27
CA THR A 40 -15.37 -10.79 -4.11
C THR A 40 -13.99 -11.45 -4.11
N ALA A 41 -12.90 -10.67 -3.96
CA ALA A 41 -11.52 -11.15 -4.07
C ALA A 41 -11.26 -12.46 -3.29
N GLU A 42 -11.49 -12.47 -1.98
CA GLU A 42 -11.25 -13.68 -1.17
C GLU A 42 -12.21 -14.83 -1.49
N LYS A 43 -13.44 -14.53 -1.90
CA LYS A 43 -14.40 -15.56 -2.33
C LYS A 43 -13.96 -16.24 -3.63
N GLU A 44 -13.19 -15.52 -4.44
CA GLU A 44 -12.62 -15.98 -5.70
C GLU A 44 -11.19 -16.51 -5.52
N GLY A 45 -10.72 -16.71 -4.28
CA GLY A 45 -9.41 -17.30 -3.98
C GLY A 45 -8.24 -16.33 -4.08
N MET A 46 -8.50 -15.02 -4.20
CA MET A 46 -7.47 -13.99 -4.30
C MET A 46 -7.38 -13.16 -3.01
N ARG A 47 -6.19 -12.66 -2.69
CA ARG A 47 -6.01 -11.76 -1.54
C ARG A 47 -6.81 -10.46 -1.71
N PRO A 48 -7.17 -9.75 -0.64
CA PRO A 48 -7.81 -8.44 -0.74
C PRO A 48 -6.99 -7.47 -1.61
N VAL A 49 -7.68 -6.65 -2.40
CA VAL A 49 -7.01 -5.64 -3.24
C VAL A 49 -6.78 -4.39 -2.41
N VAL A 50 -5.57 -3.83 -2.45
CA VAL A 50 -5.25 -2.54 -1.85
C VAL A 50 -5.02 -1.53 -2.97
N PHE A 51 -5.85 -0.49 -3.00
CA PHE A 51 -5.71 0.65 -3.91
C PHE A 51 -5.06 1.82 -3.16
N PRO A 52 -3.78 2.15 -3.45
CA PRO A 52 -3.10 3.26 -2.80
C PRO A 52 -3.47 4.58 -3.49
N HIS A 53 -4.30 5.41 -2.85
CA HIS A 53 -4.72 6.67 -3.48
C HIS A 53 -3.52 7.61 -3.69
N TRP A 54 -2.56 7.65 -2.76
CA TRP A 54 -1.33 8.43 -2.87
C TRP A 54 -0.66 8.28 -4.24
N PHE A 55 -0.39 7.03 -4.62
CA PHE A 55 0.40 6.72 -5.81
C PHE A 55 -0.32 7.12 -7.11
N HIS A 56 -1.65 7.07 -7.09
CA HIS A 56 -2.47 7.50 -8.21
C HIS A 56 -2.62 9.01 -8.25
N ARG A 57 -2.76 9.69 -7.09
CA ARG A 57 -2.92 11.14 -7.00
C ARG A 57 -1.67 11.94 -7.41
N ILE A 58 -0.48 11.37 -7.29
CA ILE A 58 0.73 12.03 -7.80
C ILE A 58 0.79 12.09 -9.34
N ARG A 59 -0.09 11.36 -10.04
CA ARG A 59 -0.15 11.31 -11.52
C ARG A 59 -1.47 11.81 -12.08
N PHE A 60 -2.57 11.59 -11.36
CA PHE A 60 -3.93 11.86 -11.85
C PHE A 60 -4.73 12.70 -10.86
N ARG A 61 -5.58 13.57 -11.40
CA ARG A 61 -6.53 14.36 -10.61
C ARG A 61 -7.73 13.52 -10.20
N CYS A 62 -8.40 13.89 -9.11
CA CYS A 62 -9.59 13.19 -8.59
C CYS A 62 -10.68 12.99 -9.65
N LYS A 63 -10.85 13.95 -10.57
CA LYS A 63 -11.83 13.90 -11.67
C LYS A 63 -11.66 12.68 -12.58
N VAL A 64 -10.42 12.27 -12.85
CA VAL A 64 -10.13 11.13 -13.74
C VAL A 64 -10.80 9.88 -13.17
N CYS A 65 -10.58 9.57 -11.89
CA CYS A 65 -11.15 8.39 -11.28
C CYS A 65 -12.65 8.55 -10.99
N HIS A 66 -13.06 9.67 -10.39
CA HIS A 66 -14.38 9.78 -9.78
C HIS A 66 -15.48 10.35 -10.69
N ALA A 67 -15.12 11.08 -11.73
CA ALA A 67 -16.08 11.61 -12.71
C ALA A 67 -15.98 10.86 -14.04
N GLU A 68 -14.76 10.64 -14.55
CA GLU A 68 -14.56 10.05 -15.87
C GLU A 68 -14.64 8.52 -15.84
N LEU A 69 -13.94 7.86 -14.92
CA LEU A 69 -13.98 6.39 -14.77
C LEU A 69 -15.14 5.88 -13.90
N GLY A 70 -15.92 6.77 -13.29
CA GLY A 70 -17.15 6.41 -12.56
C GLY A 70 -16.93 5.74 -11.20
N PHE A 71 -15.74 5.86 -10.59
CA PHE A 71 -15.56 5.47 -9.19
C PHE A 71 -16.37 6.40 -8.28
N LYS A 72 -17.38 5.87 -7.59
CA LYS A 72 -18.18 6.64 -6.65
C LYS A 72 -17.32 7.02 -5.44
N MET A 73 -17.51 8.24 -4.92
CA MET A 73 -16.84 8.76 -3.71
C MET A 73 -17.38 8.11 -2.42
N ARG A 74 -17.49 6.77 -2.41
CA ARG A 74 -17.95 5.97 -1.28
C ARG A 74 -17.45 4.53 -1.45
N ALA A 75 -16.58 4.09 -0.55
CA ALA A 75 -16.02 2.75 -0.57
C ALA A 75 -17.10 1.66 -0.66
N GLY A 76 -16.85 0.64 -1.49
CA GLY A 76 -17.78 -0.46 -1.75
C GLY A 76 -19.01 -0.11 -2.59
N SER A 77 -19.13 1.10 -3.14
CA SER A 77 -20.29 1.49 -3.97
C SER A 77 -20.17 1.04 -5.42
N ASN A 78 -18.96 0.77 -5.90
CA ASN A 78 -18.70 0.11 -7.17
C ASN A 78 -18.42 -1.37 -6.89
N LEU A 79 -19.00 -2.26 -7.70
CA LEU A 79 -18.52 -3.63 -7.80
C LEU A 79 -17.50 -3.64 -8.94
N VAL A 80 -16.25 -3.93 -8.62
CA VAL A 80 -15.16 -4.03 -9.58
C VAL A 80 -14.85 -5.51 -9.74
N THR A 81 -15.02 -6.03 -10.95
CA THR A 81 -14.73 -7.44 -11.28
C THR A 81 -13.54 -7.52 -12.22
N MET A 82 -12.85 -8.67 -12.26
CA MET A 82 -11.81 -8.88 -13.27
C MET A 82 -12.37 -8.85 -14.70
N GLY A 83 -13.63 -9.27 -14.91
CA GLY A 83 -14.31 -9.11 -16.19
C GLY A 83 -14.39 -7.65 -16.64
N ASP A 84 -14.82 -6.75 -15.74
CA ASP A 84 -14.85 -5.32 -16.03
C ASP A 84 -13.45 -4.75 -16.30
N ILE A 85 -12.43 -5.23 -15.58
CA ILE A 85 -11.03 -4.80 -15.77
C ILE A 85 -10.52 -5.25 -17.15
N ILE A 86 -10.80 -6.48 -17.56
CA ILE A 86 -10.43 -7.00 -18.89
C ILE A 86 -11.16 -6.22 -19.99
N ASP A 87 -12.41 -5.79 -19.74
CA ASP A 87 -13.17 -4.91 -20.64
C ASP A 87 -12.64 -3.45 -20.68
N GLY A 88 -11.54 -3.14 -19.99
CA GLY A 88 -10.97 -1.79 -19.95
C GLY A 88 -11.69 -0.80 -19.02
N LYS A 89 -12.56 -1.28 -18.12
CA LYS A 89 -13.24 -0.44 -17.13
C LYS A 89 -12.44 -0.39 -15.83
N PHE A 90 -12.74 0.61 -14.99
CA PHE A 90 -12.13 0.77 -13.67
C PHE A 90 -10.60 0.74 -13.73
N CYS A 91 -9.97 -0.24 -13.09
CA CYS A 91 -8.52 -0.42 -13.08
C CYS A 91 -7.97 -0.65 -14.50
N GLY A 92 -8.72 -1.37 -15.34
CA GLY A 92 -8.34 -1.73 -16.70
C GLY A 92 -8.25 -0.56 -17.66
N ALA A 93 -8.82 0.60 -17.31
CA ALA A 93 -8.67 1.82 -18.11
C ALA A 93 -7.22 2.32 -18.17
N CYS A 94 -6.38 1.90 -17.21
CA CYS A 94 -4.95 2.24 -17.17
C CYS A 94 -4.06 1.00 -17.02
N HIS A 95 -4.49 -0.02 -16.26
CA HIS A 95 -3.80 -1.30 -16.16
C HIS A 95 -4.13 -2.17 -17.37
N ASN A 96 -3.62 -1.77 -18.52
CA ASN A 96 -3.88 -2.36 -19.84
C ASN A 96 -2.61 -2.80 -20.59
N GLY A 97 -1.44 -2.65 -19.96
CA GLY A 97 -0.14 -2.96 -20.58
C GLY A 97 0.49 -1.81 -21.35
N GLU A 98 -0.21 -0.69 -21.51
CA GLU A 98 0.28 0.50 -22.22
C GLU A 98 0.54 1.68 -21.28
N ILE A 99 -0.47 2.03 -20.45
CA ILE A 99 -0.37 3.16 -19.51
C ILE A 99 0.27 2.72 -18.20
N ALA A 100 -0.14 1.55 -17.72
CA ALA A 100 0.41 0.87 -16.56
C ALA A 100 0.53 -0.64 -16.85
N TRP A 101 1.09 -1.38 -15.91
CA TRP A 101 1.24 -2.83 -16.04
C TRP A 101 -0.11 -3.51 -16.34
N ALA A 102 -0.05 -4.58 -17.11
CA ALA A 102 -1.20 -5.34 -17.55
C ALA A 102 -1.85 -6.12 -16.36
N PRO A 103 -3.16 -6.40 -16.41
CA PRO A 103 -3.95 -6.85 -15.25
C PRO A 103 -3.64 -8.30 -14.83
N GLU A 104 -2.85 -9.04 -15.61
CA GLU A 104 -2.39 -10.40 -15.31
C GLU A 104 -1.34 -10.43 -14.19
N ASN A 105 -0.78 -9.27 -13.82
CA ASN A 105 0.12 -9.14 -12.68
C ASN A 105 -0.67 -9.10 -11.36
N CYS A 106 -1.37 -10.19 -11.06
CA CYS A 106 -2.36 -10.29 -9.98
C CYS A 106 -1.86 -9.76 -8.63
N ASP A 107 -0.63 -10.12 -8.25
CA ASP A 107 -0.05 -9.79 -6.94
C ASP A 107 0.19 -8.30 -6.71
N LEU A 108 0.26 -7.50 -7.77
CA LEU A 108 0.43 -6.05 -7.65
C LEU A 108 -0.85 -5.37 -7.13
N CYS A 109 -2.01 -5.91 -7.48
CA CYS A 109 -3.31 -5.42 -7.02
C CYS A 109 -3.74 -6.16 -5.74
N HIS A 110 -3.68 -7.49 -5.75
CA HIS A 110 -4.08 -8.37 -4.66
C HIS A 110 -3.02 -8.42 -3.56
N SER A 111 -2.65 -7.27 -3.00
CA SER A 111 -1.54 -7.12 -2.07
C SER A 111 -1.95 -7.14 -0.59
N GLY A 112 -3.25 -7.14 -0.29
CA GLY A 112 -3.79 -7.14 1.06
C GLY A 112 -3.50 -8.41 1.84
N LYS A 113 -3.53 -8.31 3.17
CA LYS A 113 -3.47 -9.49 4.05
C LYS A 113 -4.82 -10.22 4.01
N PRO A 114 -4.85 -11.56 4.07
CA PRO A 114 -6.10 -12.30 4.19
C PRO A 114 -6.94 -11.79 5.37
N GLY A 115 -8.26 -11.73 5.19
CA GLY A 115 -9.25 -11.24 6.15
C GLY A 115 -9.34 -9.73 6.28
N LEU A 116 -8.61 -8.94 5.47
CA LEU A 116 -8.67 -7.48 5.54
C LEU A 116 -10.06 -6.98 5.10
N PRO A 117 -10.82 -6.29 5.97
CA PRO A 117 -12.17 -5.86 5.62
C PRO A 117 -12.13 -4.77 4.54
N PRO A 118 -13.15 -4.71 3.65
CA PRO A 118 -13.25 -3.63 2.67
C PRO A 118 -13.49 -2.30 3.39
N GLY A 119 -12.90 -1.21 2.89
CA GLY A 119 -13.03 0.09 3.53
C GLY A 119 -11.99 1.10 3.09
N ILE A 120 -12.03 2.26 3.73
CA ILE A 120 -11.02 3.30 3.62
C ILE A 120 -10.08 3.16 4.81
N PHE A 121 -8.79 3.12 4.54
CA PHE A 121 -7.71 3.04 5.52
C PHE A 121 -6.81 4.26 5.36
N GLY A 122 -6.18 4.67 6.46
CA GLY A 122 -5.50 5.97 6.52
C GLY A 122 -6.46 7.08 6.97
N GLY A 123 -5.90 8.15 7.52
CA GLY A 123 -6.66 9.27 8.08
C GLY A 123 -7.31 10.13 6.99
N HIS A 124 -7.63 11.37 7.34
CA HIS A 124 -8.08 12.42 6.42
C HIS A 124 -6.94 13.33 5.94
N GLU A 125 -5.71 13.02 6.36
CA GLU A 125 -4.51 13.82 6.14
C GLU A 125 -3.48 12.98 5.38
N THR A 126 -2.83 13.59 4.39
CA THR A 126 -1.75 12.97 3.64
C THR A 126 -0.49 12.90 4.51
N ASN A 127 0.24 11.79 4.46
CA ASN A 127 1.56 11.71 5.11
C ASN A 127 2.68 12.29 4.22
N GLY A 128 2.36 12.64 2.97
CA GLY A 128 3.27 13.25 2.01
C GLY A 128 3.22 14.78 2.01
N PRO A 129 4.19 15.46 1.36
CA PRO A 129 4.28 16.93 1.31
C PRO A 129 3.15 17.59 0.49
N GLY A 130 2.23 16.81 -0.07
CA GLY A 130 1.10 17.30 -0.82
C GLY A 130 0.05 17.88 0.11
N ILE A 131 0.17 19.16 0.41
CA ILE A 131 -0.94 19.99 0.91
C ILE A 131 -1.86 20.21 -0.30
N TRP A 132 -3.04 19.61 -0.28
CA TRP A 132 -4.09 19.78 -1.29
C TRP A 132 -5.26 20.56 -0.73
#